data_AF-A0A2W0F3X9-F1
#
_entry.id   AF-A0A2W0F3X9-F1
#
_cell.length_a   1.000
_cell.length_b   1.000
_cell.length_c   1.000
_cell.angle_alpha   90.00
_cell.angle_beta   90.00
_cell.angle_gamma   90.00
#
_symmetry.space_group_name_H-M   'P 1'
#
loop_
_entity.id
_entity.type
_entity.pdbx_description
1 polymer ?
#
loop_
_entity_poly.entity_id
_entity_poly.type
_entity_poly.pdbx_seq_one_letter_code
_entity_poly.pdbx_strand_id
1 'polypeptide(L)'
;RADPPKHLAGLIWFRLPLANDRRAWSLTTLRAVARGDVLDSQLQLKLSADDGLYDIGISNQGNLDRAWPERLTLAVSGCEGADALAGYALQQSPDLLTFTRLRDGRLPAGGQRAIGWARCAHIDQGGSNVHP
;
A
#
# COMPACT_ATOMS: atom_id res chain seq x y z
N ARG A 1 -31.37 7.58 -40.77
CA ARG A 1 -30.87 8.30 -39.57
C ARG A 1 -30.96 7.31 -38.41
N ALA A 2 -29.86 7.00 -37.74
CA ALA A 2 -29.86 6.03 -36.64
C ALA A 2 -30.16 6.79 -35.33
N ASP A 3 -31.45 6.89 -35.00
CA ASP A 3 -31.84 7.48 -33.72
C ASP A 3 -31.29 6.61 -32.57
N PRO A 4 -30.84 7.22 -31.46
CA PRO A 4 -30.29 6.48 -30.34
C PRO A 4 -31.33 5.51 -29.75
N PRO A 5 -30.89 4.40 -29.12
CA PRO A 5 -31.79 3.47 -28.44
C PRO A 5 -32.71 4.18 -27.46
N LYS A 6 -33.98 3.77 -27.41
CA LYS A 6 -34.93 4.27 -26.43
C LYS A 6 -34.37 4.07 -25.01
N HIS A 7 -34.45 5.11 -24.19
CA HIS A 7 -33.93 5.17 -22.80
C HIS A 7 -32.40 5.28 -22.64
N LEU A 8 -31.62 5.46 -23.71
CA LEU A 8 -30.21 5.80 -23.57
C LEU A 8 -30.06 7.20 -22.94
N ALA A 9 -29.66 7.26 -21.67
CA ALA A 9 -29.41 8.52 -20.96
C ALA A 9 -28.04 9.15 -21.30
N GLY A 10 -27.07 8.33 -21.73
CA GLY A 10 -25.73 8.77 -22.10
C GLY A 10 -24.75 7.62 -22.27
N LEU A 11 -23.56 7.93 -22.78
CA LEU A 11 -22.44 7.01 -22.89
C LEU A 11 -21.29 7.54 -22.04
N ILE A 12 -20.77 6.71 -21.16
CA ILE A 12 -19.52 6.99 -20.45
C ILE A 12 -18.48 6.03 -20.99
N TRP A 13 -17.40 6.58 -21.52
CA TRP A 13 -16.25 5.82 -22.00
C TRP A 13 -15.11 5.95 -21.00
N PHE A 14 -14.61 4.82 -20.54
CA PHE A 14 -13.40 4.72 -19.75
C PHE A 14 -12.53 3.63 -20.36
N ARG A 15 -11.23 3.84 -20.33
CA ARG A 15 -10.29 2.80 -20.73
C ARG A 15 -10.09 1.83 -19.57
N LEU A 16 -9.72 0.60 -19.91
CA LEU A 16 -9.24 -0.34 -18.90
C LEU A 16 -7.96 0.20 -18.23
N PRO A 17 -7.82 0.00 -16.91
CA PRO A 17 -6.67 0.46 -16.18
C PRO A 17 -5.43 -0.38 -16.52
N LEU A 18 -4.30 0.31 -16.60
CA LEU A 18 -2.97 -0.28 -16.68
C LEU A 18 -2.32 -0.24 -15.30
N ALA A 19 -1.30 -1.07 -15.09
CA ALA A 19 -0.65 -1.24 -13.78
C ALA A 19 -0.16 0.08 -13.15
N ASN A 20 0.28 1.04 -13.97
CA ASN A 20 0.89 2.29 -13.49
C ASN A 20 -0.09 3.47 -13.40
N ASP A 21 -1.39 3.21 -13.52
CA ASP A 21 -2.38 4.27 -13.50
C ASP A 21 -2.56 4.87 -12.11
N ARG A 22 -2.21 6.15 -11.98
CA ARG A 22 -2.33 6.87 -10.71
C ARG A 22 -3.74 7.39 -10.43
N ARG A 23 -4.64 7.41 -11.40
CA ARG A 23 -5.99 8.00 -11.25
C ARG A 23 -7.15 7.05 -11.58
N ALA A 24 -6.84 5.84 -12.02
CA ALA A 24 -7.84 4.79 -12.23
C ALA A 24 -7.74 3.76 -11.10
N TRP A 25 -8.85 3.08 -10.78
CA TRP A 25 -8.77 1.86 -9.98
C TRP A 25 -7.83 0.86 -10.63
N SER A 26 -7.13 0.05 -9.83
CA SER A 26 -6.45 -1.12 -10.37
C SER A 26 -7.41 -2.05 -11.10
N LEU A 27 -6.89 -2.87 -12.02
CA LEU A 27 -7.69 -3.85 -12.74
C LEU A 27 -8.41 -4.82 -11.79
N THR A 28 -7.77 -5.17 -10.68
CA THR A 28 -8.36 -6.02 -9.62
C THR A 28 -9.57 -5.35 -8.99
N THR A 29 -9.42 -4.09 -8.57
CA THR A 29 -10.52 -3.30 -8.00
C THR A 29 -11.66 -3.09 -8.99
N LEU A 30 -11.35 -2.72 -10.24
CA LEU A 30 -12.36 -2.56 -11.28
C LEU A 30 -13.17 -3.85 -11.52
N ARG A 31 -12.49 -5.01 -11.54
CA ARG A 31 -13.14 -6.31 -11.70
C ARG A 31 -14.06 -6.64 -10.53
N ALA A 32 -13.63 -6.38 -9.29
CA ALA A 32 -14.43 -6.61 -8.10
C ALA A 32 -15.70 -5.75 -8.11
N VAL A 33 -15.57 -4.47 -8.42
CA VAL A 33 -16.71 -3.54 -8.57
C VAL A 33 -17.67 -4.00 -9.68
N ALA A 34 -17.14 -4.37 -10.85
CA ALA A 34 -17.96 -4.78 -11.99
C ALA A 34 -18.77 -6.07 -11.70
N ARG A 35 -18.29 -6.93 -10.81
CA ARG A 35 -18.99 -8.14 -10.37
C ARG A 35 -19.92 -7.92 -9.17
N GLY A 36 -19.83 -6.79 -8.49
CA GLY A 36 -20.55 -6.55 -7.24
C GLY A 36 -19.96 -7.32 -6.05
N ASP A 37 -18.67 -7.65 -6.09
CA ASP A 37 -17.99 -8.31 -4.98
C ASP A 37 -17.94 -7.39 -3.74
N VAL A 38 -17.93 -7.96 -2.54
CA VAL A 38 -17.63 -7.18 -1.32
C VAL A 38 -16.21 -6.63 -1.42
N LEU A 39 -16.06 -5.33 -1.24
CA LEU A 39 -14.79 -4.64 -1.35
C LEU A 39 -14.09 -4.63 0.01
N ASP A 40 -12.85 -5.12 0.03
CA ASP A 40 -12.01 -5.14 1.21
C ASP A 40 -10.55 -4.82 0.85
N SER A 41 -9.89 -4.07 1.73
CA SER A 41 -8.48 -3.69 1.58
C SER A 41 -7.70 -4.22 2.78
N GLN A 42 -6.69 -5.04 2.50
CA GLN A 42 -5.94 -5.75 3.52
C GLN A 42 -4.47 -5.41 3.40
N LEU A 43 -4.02 -4.46 4.22
CA LEU A 43 -2.62 -4.07 4.29
C LEU A 43 -1.88 -5.05 5.20
N GLN A 44 -0.78 -5.61 4.70
CA GLN A 44 0.13 -6.43 5.49
C GLN A 44 1.55 -5.90 5.41
N LEU A 45 2.17 -5.78 6.59
CA LEU A 45 3.60 -5.56 6.74
C LEU A 45 4.37 -6.74 6.16
N LYS A 46 5.42 -6.45 5.40
CA LYS A 46 6.37 -7.41 4.86
C LYS A 46 7.76 -7.01 5.35
N LEU A 47 8.44 -7.98 5.96
CA LEU A 47 9.82 -7.87 6.41
C LEU A 47 10.60 -8.97 5.71
N SER A 48 11.69 -8.61 5.03
CA SER A 48 12.67 -9.56 4.53
C SER A 48 13.98 -9.28 5.23
N ALA A 49 14.54 -10.29 5.90
CA ALA A 49 15.75 -10.15 6.68
C ALA A 49 16.91 -10.86 5.99
N ASP A 50 18.06 -10.19 5.90
CA ASP A 50 19.33 -10.76 5.46
C ASP A 50 20.45 -10.18 6.32
N ASP A 51 21.12 -11.01 7.12
CA ASP A 51 22.23 -10.64 8.00
C ASP A 51 22.02 -9.33 8.80
N GLY A 52 20.90 -9.26 9.53
CA GLY A 52 20.51 -8.12 10.36
C GLY A 52 20.03 -6.88 9.59
N LEU A 53 20.06 -6.90 8.25
CA LEU A 53 19.41 -5.90 7.40
C LEU A 53 17.97 -6.36 7.10
N TYR A 54 17.02 -5.47 7.31
CA TYR A 54 15.60 -5.68 7.07
C TYR A 54 15.11 -4.75 5.97
N ASP A 55 14.60 -5.32 4.88
CA ASP A 55 13.76 -4.60 3.94
C ASP A 55 12.33 -4.52 4.48
N ILE A 56 11.81 -3.31 4.57
CA ILE A 56 10.50 -3.01 5.15
C ILE A 56 9.56 -2.60 4.02
N GLY A 57 8.47 -3.34 3.86
CA GLY A 57 7.46 -3.06 2.86
C GLY A 57 6.04 -3.32 3.34
N ILE A 58 5.09 -2.93 2.50
CA ILE A 58 3.67 -3.25 2.67
C ILE A 58 3.14 -3.90 1.41
N SER A 59 2.15 -4.76 1.59
CA SER A 59 1.36 -5.37 0.51
C SER A 59 -0.12 -5.13 0.75
N ASN A 60 -0.88 -4.88 -0.31
CA ASN A 60 -2.34 -4.88 -0.26
C ASN A 60 -2.84 -6.22 -0.83
N GLN A 61 -3.28 -7.12 0.03
CA GLN A 61 -3.78 -8.44 -0.36
C GLN A 61 -5.29 -8.45 -0.60
N GLY A 62 -5.96 -7.31 -0.41
CA GLY A 62 -7.39 -7.14 -0.67
C GLY A 62 -7.71 -6.92 -2.15
N ASN A 63 -9.00 -6.76 -2.44
CA ASN A 63 -9.51 -6.45 -3.77
C ASN A 63 -9.84 -4.96 -3.98
N LEU A 64 -9.62 -4.12 -2.95
CA LEU A 64 -9.83 -2.68 -2.99
C LEU A 64 -8.49 -1.95 -2.87
N ASP A 65 -8.23 -1.03 -3.81
CA ASP A 65 -7.10 -0.10 -3.72
C ASP A 65 -7.16 0.73 -2.43
N ARG A 66 -6.01 0.98 -1.79
CA ARG A 66 -5.94 1.71 -0.53
C ARG A 66 -4.97 2.87 -0.62
N ALA A 67 -5.21 3.95 0.12
CA ALA A 67 -4.16 4.95 0.37
C ALA A 67 -2.96 4.29 1.06
N TRP A 68 -1.77 4.85 0.87
CA TRP A 68 -0.61 4.48 1.68
C TRP A 68 -0.92 4.70 3.17
N PRO A 69 -0.53 3.81 4.09
CA PRO A 69 -0.76 4.00 5.52
C PRO A 69 -0.19 5.33 6.01
N GLU A 70 -0.90 6.08 6.85
CA GLU A 70 -0.39 7.32 7.44
C GLU A 70 0.86 7.06 8.30
N ARG A 71 0.87 5.95 9.02
CA ARG A 71 1.97 5.60 9.93
C ARG A 71 2.23 4.11 9.96
N LEU A 72 3.49 3.72 10.04
CA LEU A 72 3.91 2.38 10.43
C LEU A 72 4.82 2.48 11.65
N THR A 73 4.62 1.60 12.63
CA THR A 73 5.50 1.47 13.79
C THR A 73 6.08 0.08 13.82
N LEU A 74 7.40 -0.03 13.96
CA LEU A 74 8.10 -1.30 14.09
C LEU A 74 8.71 -1.38 15.49
N ALA A 75 8.35 -2.43 16.23
CA ALA A 75 9.00 -2.76 17.49
C ALA A 75 10.37 -3.37 17.18
N VAL A 76 11.44 -2.75 17.65
CA VAL A 76 12.81 -3.10 17.26
C VAL A 76 13.74 -3.20 18.46
N SER A 77 14.91 -3.79 18.27
CA SER A 77 16.01 -3.70 19.24
C SER A 77 17.37 -3.74 18.54
N GLY A 78 18.34 -3.05 19.13
CA GLY A 78 19.73 -3.04 18.64
C GLY A 78 19.85 -2.50 17.21
N CYS A 79 19.14 -1.40 16.89
CA CYS A 79 19.23 -0.79 15.57
C CYS A 79 20.45 0.11 15.43
N GLU A 80 21.27 -0.19 14.43
CA GLU A 80 22.48 0.57 14.09
C GLU A 80 22.19 1.70 13.11
N GLY A 81 21.18 1.52 12.25
CA GLY A 81 20.76 2.54 11.28
C GLY A 81 19.52 2.12 10.52
N ALA A 82 18.78 3.09 10.02
CA ALA A 82 17.58 2.88 9.22
C ALA A 82 17.31 4.11 8.34
N ASP A 83 16.55 3.91 7.27
CA ASP A 83 16.11 5.00 6.40
C ASP A 83 14.72 4.73 5.81
N ALA A 84 14.00 5.81 5.52
CA ALA A 84 12.70 5.76 4.87
C ALA A 84 12.82 6.00 3.35
N LEU A 85 11.98 5.31 2.59
CA LEU A 85 11.95 5.40 1.12
C LEU A 85 10.72 6.17 0.62
N ALA A 86 10.95 6.92 -0.47
CA ALA A 86 9.95 7.31 -1.45
C ALA A 86 8.61 7.87 -0.93
N GLY A 87 8.63 8.74 0.08
CA GLY A 87 7.44 9.45 0.57
C GLY A 87 7.07 9.16 2.02
N TYR A 88 7.97 8.54 2.78
CA TYR A 88 7.92 8.45 4.23
C TYR A 88 9.08 9.20 4.87
N ALA A 89 8.86 9.73 6.08
CA ALA A 89 9.91 10.14 6.99
C ALA A 89 10.08 9.08 8.08
N LEU A 90 11.31 8.91 8.57
CA LEU A 90 11.64 8.03 9.68
C LEU A 90 11.91 8.84 10.95
N GLN A 91 11.30 8.41 12.05
CA GLN A 91 11.73 8.73 13.40
C GLN A 91 12.22 7.45 14.07
N GLN A 92 13.45 7.47 14.58
CA GLN A 92 14.09 6.32 15.23
C GLN A 92 14.22 6.56 16.74
N SER A 93 13.89 5.54 17.52
CA SER A 93 14.13 5.42 18.95
C SER A 93 14.73 4.03 19.23
N PRO A 94 15.31 3.78 20.42
CA PRO A 94 16.02 2.52 20.69
C PRO A 94 15.18 1.25 20.50
N ASP A 95 13.88 1.36 20.75
CA ASP A 95 12.89 0.27 20.77
C ASP A 95 11.81 0.40 19.67
N LEU A 96 11.81 1.52 18.93
CA LEU A 96 10.75 1.82 17.98
C LEU A 96 11.26 2.57 16.74
N LEU A 97 10.88 2.08 15.55
CA LEU A 97 10.96 2.85 14.31
C LEU A 97 9.57 3.31 13.91
N THR A 98 9.42 4.60 13.61
CA THR A 98 8.15 5.18 13.16
C THR A 98 8.30 5.78 11.77
N PHE A 99 7.60 5.22 10.79
CA PHE A 99 7.52 5.73 9.43
C PHE A 99 6.24 6.55 9.28
N THR A 100 6.35 7.83 8.92
CA THR A 100 5.20 8.73 8.73
C THR A 100 5.09 9.17 7.28
N ARG A 101 3.90 9.05 6.69
CA ARG A 101 3.62 9.43 5.30
C ARG A 101 3.82 10.94 5.11
N LEU A 102 4.63 11.31 4.11
CA LEU A 102 4.90 12.71 3.73
C LEU A 102 4.06 13.19 2.55
N ARG A 103 3.52 12.27 1.75
CA ARG A 103 2.71 12.59 0.58
C ARG A 103 1.68 11.50 0.31
N ASP A 104 0.60 11.89 -0.34
CA ASP A 104 -0.43 10.94 -0.73
C ASP A 104 0.07 9.98 -1.81
N GLY A 105 -0.44 8.76 -1.71
CA GLY A 105 -0.23 7.73 -2.70
C GLY A 105 -1.25 6.62 -2.54
N ARG A 106 -1.41 5.83 -3.60
CA ARG A 106 -2.31 4.68 -3.63
C ARG A 106 -1.50 3.41 -3.79
N LEU A 107 -1.85 2.39 -3.02
CA LEU A 107 -1.38 1.03 -3.16
C LEU A 107 -2.49 0.22 -3.86
N PRO A 108 -2.29 -0.18 -5.13
CA PRO A 108 -3.23 -1.02 -5.86
C PRO A 108 -3.57 -2.30 -5.10
N ALA A 109 -4.77 -2.83 -5.28
CA ALA A 109 -5.10 -4.20 -4.89
C ALA A 109 -4.12 -5.20 -5.53
N GLY A 110 -3.54 -6.10 -4.73
CA GLY A 110 -2.43 -6.98 -5.10
C GLY A 110 -1.06 -6.31 -5.19
N GLY A 111 -0.99 -5.00 -4.96
CA GLY A 111 0.24 -4.21 -5.06
C GLY A 111 1.13 -4.34 -3.83
N GLN A 112 2.43 -4.08 -4.03
CA GLN A 112 3.42 -4.02 -2.97
C GLN A 112 4.25 -2.73 -3.07
N ARG A 113 4.80 -2.30 -1.94
CA ARG A 113 5.62 -1.10 -1.86
C ARG A 113 6.68 -1.21 -0.77
N ALA A 114 7.91 -0.86 -1.10
CA ALA A 114 8.96 -0.62 -0.11
C ALA A 114 8.70 0.70 0.64
N ILE A 115 8.86 0.65 1.96
CA ILE A 115 8.68 1.77 2.90
C ILE A 115 10.03 2.26 3.42
N GLY A 116 11.00 1.36 3.59
CA GLY A 116 12.28 1.69 4.17
C GLY A 116 13.16 0.44 4.34
N TRP A 117 14.29 0.64 4.99
CA TRP A 117 15.13 -0.45 5.46
C TRP A 117 15.65 -0.13 6.86
N ALA A 118 16.04 -1.16 7.61
CA ALA A 118 16.66 -1.00 8.91
C ALA A 118 17.70 -2.09 9.17
N ARG A 119 18.84 -1.72 9.76
CA ARG A 119 19.80 -2.67 10.31
C ARG A 119 19.59 -2.76 11.81
N CYS A 120 19.03 -3.87 12.26
CA CYS A 120 18.67 -4.11 13.65
C CYS A 120 19.02 -5.52 14.08
N ALA A 121 19.30 -5.73 15.36
CA ALA A 121 19.44 -7.08 15.90
C ALA A 121 18.12 -7.86 15.76
N HIS A 122 16.97 -7.21 16.02
CA HIS A 122 15.66 -7.83 15.90
C HIS A 122 14.56 -6.82 15.56
N ILE A 123 13.57 -7.26 14.77
CA ILE A 123 12.29 -6.59 14.57
C ILE A 123 11.17 -7.56 14.95
N ASP A 124 10.36 -7.20 15.94
CA ASP A 124 9.19 -7.98 16.33
C ASP A 124 8.00 -7.60 15.45
N GLN A 125 7.65 -8.49 14.52
CA GLN A 125 6.50 -8.31 13.64
C GLN A 125 5.17 -8.28 14.41
N GLY A 126 5.05 -8.99 15.55
CA GLY A 126 3.83 -9.04 16.35
C GLY A 126 3.54 -7.74 17.11
N GLY A 127 4.59 -7.04 17.54
CA GLY A 127 4.51 -5.70 18.13
C GLY A 127 4.47 -4.55 17.12
N SER A 128 4.61 -4.84 15.82
CA SER A 128 4.63 -3.85 14.74
C SER A 128 3.22 -3.56 14.21
N ASN A 129 2.93 -2.30 13.90
CA ASN A 129 1.59 -1.86 13.51
C ASN A 129 1.59 -1.05 12.21
N VAL A 130 0.50 -1.18 11.45
CA VAL A 130 0.22 -0.38 10.24
C VAL A 130 -1.06 0.42 10.50
N HIS A 131 -0.94 1.73 10.57
CA HIS A 131 -2.05 2.64 10.84
C HIS A 131 -2.57 3.27 9.53
N PRO A 132 -3.90 3.25 9.29
CA PRO A 132 -4.53 3.79 8.08
C PRO A 132 -4.08 5.21 7.76
#